data_AF-A0A3D4BC19-F1
#
_entry.id   AF-A0A3D4BC19-F1
#
_cell.length_a   1.000
_cell.length_b   1.000
_cell.length_c   1.000
_cell.angle_alpha   90.00
_cell.angle_beta   90.00
_cell.angle_gamma   90.00
#
_symmetry.space_group_name_H-M   'P 1'
#
loop_
_entity.id
_entity.type
_entity.pdbx_description
1 polymer ?
#
loop_
_entity_poly.entity_id
_entity_poly.type
_entity_poly.pdbx_seq_one_letter_code
_entity_poly.pdbx_strand_id
1 'polypeptide(L)'
;LVEGFNTPGRSIPALFKNGWFWAGFALPGLIAAWNITTYFNEGMERIWLFGPYGMKAFTFANFFPPYGFRILPSLIAFTYFCSMDILLSFWLFGLLATLKIGFMNIFGFSVGLQGQQAASSAIINLESHGALIALSIWSLWIARPHLREVWRRAFARDRTEDPQDGLFSYRTAVLGVIGGFTYLVAWLTVSGQGLLFALCTSMLMSAAYFAVTKFLAASGFAYLFPPDVGGSGLVKTAFGTMNMTNEQLIGLQLHNSGAFVGGGRLLAIPMMPHYVKMMVGVAEKKWMFPSLWIAFAMGVGASFAYALNLFYTVGGDNLGTYTLVTGNTNVYYSLYADINAANRSQPDLQKMLVWLFGMGEVFML
;
A
#
# COMPACT_ATOMS: atom_id res chain seq x y z
N LEU A 1 7.63 24.64 12.36
CA LEU A 1 7.41 23.69 13.47
C LEU A 1 8.69 23.24 14.19
N VAL A 2 9.88 23.39 13.59
CA VAL A 2 11.18 23.15 14.27
C VAL A 2 11.67 24.40 15.05
N GLU A 3 11.00 25.54 14.88
CA GLU A 3 11.22 26.73 15.72
C GLU A 3 10.97 26.41 17.20
N GLY A 4 12.03 26.38 17.99
CA GLY A 4 12.01 26.06 19.41
C GLY A 4 12.71 24.76 19.81
N PHE A 5 12.95 23.84 18.89
CA PHE A 5 13.75 22.62 19.17
C PHE A 5 15.26 22.87 19.03
N ASN A 6 15.65 23.86 18.23
CA ASN A 6 17.06 24.20 17.96
C ASN A 6 17.52 25.43 18.74
N THR A 7 16.74 25.96 19.69
CA THR A 7 17.08 27.18 20.44
C THR A 7 17.73 26.80 21.78
N PRO A 8 19.02 27.11 22.01
CA PRO A 8 19.68 26.84 23.28
C PRO A 8 18.94 27.56 24.43
N GLY A 9 18.63 26.84 25.51
CA GLY A 9 17.98 27.40 26.71
C GLY A 9 16.45 27.39 26.75
N ARG A 10 15.76 26.81 25.75
CA ARG A 10 14.30 26.60 25.80
C ARG A 10 13.96 25.13 26.07
N SER A 11 13.43 24.84 27.26
CA SER A 11 13.00 23.49 27.65
C SER A 11 11.67 23.05 27.01
N ILE A 12 10.85 24.00 26.54
CA ILE A 12 9.52 23.73 25.96
C ILE A 12 9.46 24.36 24.55
N PRO A 13 9.19 23.55 23.51
CA PRO A 13 8.98 24.03 22.15
C PRO A 13 7.90 25.12 22.05
N ALA A 14 8.08 26.08 21.14
CA ALA A 14 7.11 27.17 20.94
C ALA A 14 5.71 26.66 20.53
N LEU A 15 5.65 25.51 19.87
CA LEU A 15 4.41 24.84 19.49
C LEU A 15 3.49 24.56 20.69
N PHE A 16 4.04 24.06 21.79
CA PHE A 16 3.27 23.74 23.01
C PHE A 16 2.81 24.98 23.77
N LYS A 17 3.23 26.18 23.37
CA LYS A 17 2.74 27.44 23.94
C LYS A 17 1.56 28.02 23.16
N ASN A 18 1.26 27.47 21.97
CA ASN A 18 0.18 27.96 21.14
C ASN A 18 -1.16 27.38 21.60
N GLY A 19 -2.12 28.25 21.96
CA GLY A 19 -3.48 27.84 22.34
C GLY A 19 -4.21 27.07 21.25
N TRP A 20 -3.95 27.36 19.97
CA TRP A 20 -4.54 26.64 18.84
C TRP A 20 -4.06 25.20 18.73
N PHE A 21 -2.79 24.94 19.11
CA PHE A 21 -2.28 23.57 19.17
C PHE A 21 -3.04 22.76 20.23
N TRP A 22 -3.24 23.34 21.42
CA TRP A 22 -4.00 22.70 22.49
C TRP A 22 -5.48 22.54 22.16
N ALA A 23 -6.09 23.49 21.46
CA ALA A 23 -7.46 23.34 20.97
C ALA A 23 -7.58 22.17 19.98
N GLY A 24 -6.65 22.09 19.02
CA GLY A 24 -6.57 21.00 18.04
C GLY A 24 -6.24 19.64 18.65
N PHE A 25 -5.51 19.59 19.76
CA PHE A 25 -5.22 18.37 20.52
C PHE A 25 -6.39 17.96 21.41
N ALA A 26 -7.02 18.91 22.11
CA ALA A 26 -8.09 18.66 23.05
C ALA A 26 -9.31 18.05 22.37
N LEU A 27 -9.67 18.49 21.16
CA LEU A 27 -10.84 17.99 20.45
C LEU A 27 -10.80 16.46 20.19
N PRO A 28 -9.79 15.89 19.51
CA PRO A 28 -9.66 14.44 19.38
C PRO A 28 -9.29 13.76 20.70
N GLY A 29 -8.52 14.39 21.57
CA GLY A 29 -8.09 13.84 22.86
C GLY A 29 -9.26 13.59 23.82
N LEU A 30 -10.18 14.55 23.94
CA LEU A 30 -11.37 14.44 24.79
C LEU A 30 -12.33 13.36 24.27
N ILE A 31 -12.54 13.30 22.95
CA ILE A 31 -13.38 12.26 22.33
C ILE A 31 -12.75 10.87 22.54
N ALA A 32 -11.42 10.75 22.40
CA ALA A 32 -10.72 9.50 22.68
C ALA A 32 -10.83 9.12 24.16
N ALA A 33 -10.64 10.07 25.08
CA ALA A 33 -10.78 9.85 26.51
C ALA A 33 -12.20 9.39 26.89
N TRP A 34 -13.24 10.04 26.36
CA TRP A 34 -14.63 9.62 26.54
C TRP A 34 -14.88 8.21 26.02
N ASN A 35 -14.36 7.89 24.83
CA ASN A 35 -14.51 6.56 24.27
C ASN A 35 -13.76 5.48 25.07
N ILE A 36 -12.66 5.84 25.73
CA ILE A 36 -11.97 4.95 26.67
C ILE A 36 -12.84 4.73 27.93
N THR A 37 -13.47 5.77 28.47
CA THR A 37 -14.36 5.59 29.64
C THR A 37 -15.58 4.73 29.30
N THR A 38 -16.13 4.85 28.08
CA THR A 38 -17.25 3.99 27.62
C THR A 38 -16.86 2.53 27.47
N TYR A 39 -15.57 2.21 27.34
CA TYR A 39 -15.11 0.82 27.34
C TYR A 39 -15.23 0.17 28.72
N PHE A 40 -15.03 0.94 29.80
CA PHE A 40 -15.14 0.44 31.18
C PHE A 40 -16.55 0.59 31.77
N ASN A 41 -17.45 1.32 31.11
CA ASN A 41 -18.80 1.57 31.58
C ASN A 41 -19.82 1.37 30.45
N GLU A 42 -20.43 0.19 30.42
CA GLU A 42 -21.37 -0.23 29.37
C GLU A 42 -22.63 0.64 29.28
N GLY A 43 -22.97 1.39 30.34
CA GLY A 43 -24.12 2.32 30.35
C GLY A 43 -23.85 3.64 29.63
N MET A 44 -22.61 3.91 29.20
CA MET A 44 -22.24 5.15 28.52
C MET A 44 -22.16 4.95 27.00
N GLU A 45 -22.82 5.82 26.24
CA GLU A 45 -22.76 5.76 24.77
C GLU A 45 -21.43 6.27 24.23
N ARG A 46 -20.86 5.49 23.30
CA ARG A 46 -19.63 5.84 22.58
C ARG A 46 -19.89 6.96 21.57
N ILE A 47 -18.97 7.92 21.48
CA ILE A 47 -18.97 8.93 20.43
C ILE A 47 -18.35 8.34 19.16
N TRP A 48 -19.18 8.12 18.14
CA TRP A 48 -18.79 7.49 16.87
C TRP A 48 -18.15 8.45 15.85
N LEU A 49 -17.61 9.60 16.27
CA LEU A 49 -17.01 10.58 15.35
C LEU A 49 -15.84 9.98 14.56
N PHE A 50 -14.97 9.20 15.21
CA PHE A 50 -13.83 8.51 14.60
C PHE A 50 -14.13 7.04 14.24
N GLY A 51 -15.42 6.70 14.14
CA GLY A 51 -15.89 5.35 13.85
C GLY A 51 -15.52 4.85 12.44
N PRO A 52 -15.88 3.60 12.10
CA PRO A 52 -15.73 3.04 10.77
C PRO A 52 -16.41 3.86 9.68
N TYR A 53 -15.82 3.91 8.49
CA TYR A 53 -16.33 4.72 7.36
C TYR A 53 -17.75 4.31 6.94
N GLY A 54 -18.10 3.02 7.06
CA GLY A 54 -19.41 2.49 6.66
C GLY A 54 -20.58 3.05 7.46
N MET A 55 -20.36 3.50 8.69
CA MET A 55 -21.40 4.14 9.52
C MET A 55 -21.77 5.55 9.06
N LYS A 56 -20.90 6.16 8.25
CA LYS A 56 -21.03 7.53 7.73
C LYS A 56 -21.00 7.50 6.20
N ALA A 57 -21.40 6.38 5.60
CA ALA A 57 -21.54 6.24 4.17
C ALA A 57 -22.83 6.90 3.70
N PHE A 58 -22.72 7.77 2.72
CA PHE A 58 -23.85 8.39 2.06
C PHE A 58 -23.79 8.10 0.57
N THR A 59 -24.93 7.72 0.00
CA THR A 59 -25.08 7.48 -1.44
C THR A 59 -25.72 8.72 -2.06
N PHE A 60 -24.94 9.45 -2.86
CA PHE A 60 -25.38 10.71 -3.46
C PHE A 60 -26.55 10.53 -4.44
N ALA A 61 -26.49 9.50 -5.28
CA ALA A 61 -27.53 9.15 -6.23
C ALA A 61 -27.49 7.65 -6.51
N ASN A 62 -28.61 7.11 -6.98
CA ASN A 62 -28.66 5.74 -7.49
C ASN A 62 -27.56 5.57 -8.56
N PHE A 63 -26.90 4.40 -8.59
CA PHE A 63 -25.77 4.06 -9.47
C PHE A 63 -24.39 4.67 -9.11
N PHE A 64 -24.31 5.64 -8.20
CA PHE A 64 -23.01 6.11 -7.71
C PHE A 64 -22.55 5.28 -6.50
N PRO A 65 -21.25 4.99 -6.37
CA PRO A 65 -20.76 4.25 -5.21
C PRO A 65 -20.94 5.08 -3.93
N PRO A 66 -21.24 4.44 -2.78
CA PRO A 66 -21.39 5.15 -1.53
C PRO A 66 -20.09 5.83 -1.13
N TYR A 67 -20.16 7.10 -0.74
CA TYR A 67 -19.02 7.85 -0.24
C TYR A 67 -19.02 7.84 1.29
N GLY A 68 -18.02 7.19 1.87
CA GLY A 68 -17.85 7.08 3.32
C GLY A 68 -16.92 8.14 3.88
N PHE A 69 -17.42 8.98 4.78
CA PHE A 69 -16.58 9.93 5.49
C PHE A 69 -15.94 9.26 6.71
N ARG A 70 -14.61 9.24 6.76
CA ARG A 70 -13.87 8.80 7.95
C ARG A 70 -12.93 9.90 8.41
N ILE A 71 -13.17 10.41 9.61
CA ILE A 71 -12.31 11.41 10.23
C ILE A 71 -11.23 10.67 10.99
N LEU A 72 -9.98 10.80 10.53
CA LEU A 72 -8.80 10.30 11.23
C LEU A 72 -7.96 11.50 11.66
N PRO A 73 -7.94 11.87 12.95
CA PRO A 73 -7.15 13.00 13.44
C PRO A 73 -5.66 12.88 13.08
N SER A 74 -5.10 11.67 13.14
CA SER A 74 -3.72 11.41 12.72
C SER A 74 -3.49 11.66 11.24
N LEU A 75 -4.42 11.25 10.37
CA LEU A 75 -4.33 11.51 8.94
C LEU A 75 -4.40 13.01 8.66
N ILE A 76 -5.31 13.74 9.30
CA ILE A 76 -5.44 15.20 9.17
C ILE A 76 -4.11 15.88 9.55
N ALA A 77 -3.52 15.48 10.68
CA ALA A 77 -2.23 15.99 11.12
C ALA A 77 -1.11 15.71 10.12
N PHE A 78 -1.07 14.51 9.52
CA PHE A 78 -0.06 14.18 8.52
C PHE A 78 -0.29 14.90 7.18
N THR A 79 -1.54 15.00 6.72
CA THR A 79 -1.90 15.69 5.46
C THR A 79 -1.66 17.18 5.53
N TYR A 80 -1.67 17.78 6.72
CA TYR A 80 -1.30 19.20 6.90
C TYR A 80 0.13 19.49 6.40
N PHE A 81 1.01 18.49 6.37
CA PHE A 81 2.38 18.62 5.87
C PHE A 81 2.53 18.36 4.37
N CYS A 82 1.47 17.90 3.70
CA CYS A 82 1.50 17.66 2.26
C CYS A 82 1.32 18.99 1.49
N SER A 83 1.82 19.04 0.26
CA SER A 83 1.60 20.21 -0.59
C SER A 83 0.13 20.34 -0.97
N MET A 84 -0.33 21.58 -1.09
CA MET A 84 -1.72 21.90 -1.44
C MET A 84 -2.12 21.29 -2.79
N ASP A 85 -1.22 21.30 -3.77
CA ASP A 85 -1.47 20.75 -5.11
C ASP A 85 -1.72 19.23 -5.07
N ILE A 86 -1.00 18.51 -4.21
CA ILE A 86 -1.17 17.06 -4.03
C ILE A 86 -2.51 16.77 -3.34
N LEU A 87 -2.85 17.55 -2.32
CA LEU A 87 -4.11 17.39 -1.60
C LEU A 87 -5.32 17.70 -2.49
N LEU A 88 -5.23 18.76 -3.31
CA LEU A 88 -6.23 19.10 -4.31
C LEU A 88 -6.40 17.97 -5.32
N SER A 89 -5.30 17.40 -5.80
CA SER A 89 -5.31 16.26 -6.72
C SER A 89 -6.06 15.06 -6.15
N PHE A 90 -5.80 14.67 -4.90
CA PHE A 90 -6.51 13.54 -4.28
C PHE A 90 -8.02 13.75 -4.20
N TRP A 91 -8.45 14.96 -3.83
CA TRP A 91 -9.87 15.27 -3.73
C TRP A 91 -10.54 15.30 -5.11
N LEU A 92 -9.92 16.01 -6.06
CA LEU A 92 -10.44 16.16 -7.41
C LEU A 92 -10.49 14.82 -8.17
N PHE A 93 -9.38 14.08 -8.21
CA PHE A 93 -9.34 12.79 -8.93
C PHE A 93 -10.16 11.70 -8.21
N GLY A 94 -10.28 11.74 -6.88
CA GLY A 94 -11.20 10.88 -6.15
C GLY A 94 -12.67 11.12 -6.51
N LEU A 95 -13.05 12.39 -6.67
CA LEU A 95 -14.39 12.78 -7.13
C LEU A 95 -14.61 12.40 -8.59
N LEU A 96 -13.65 12.68 -9.49
CA LEU A 96 -13.72 12.29 -10.90
C LEU A 96 -13.84 10.77 -11.07
N ALA A 97 -13.09 9.97 -10.31
CA ALA A 97 -13.21 8.51 -10.32
C ALA A 97 -14.62 8.06 -9.88
N THR A 98 -15.17 8.70 -8.84
CA THR A 98 -16.54 8.43 -8.37
C THR A 98 -17.58 8.76 -9.45
N LEU A 99 -17.42 9.89 -10.14
CA LEU A 99 -18.28 10.28 -11.25
C LEU A 99 -18.18 9.30 -12.41
N LYS A 100 -16.96 8.91 -12.79
CA LYS A 100 -16.70 7.94 -13.86
C LYS A 100 -17.36 6.59 -13.57
N ILE A 101 -17.26 6.09 -12.33
CA ILE A 101 -17.96 4.87 -11.90
C ILE A 101 -19.48 5.03 -12.02
N GLY A 102 -20.03 6.16 -11.53
CA GLY A 102 -21.45 6.43 -11.60
C GLY A 102 -21.99 6.47 -13.04
N PHE A 103 -21.31 7.17 -13.95
CA PHE A 103 -21.69 7.20 -15.36
C PHE A 103 -21.60 5.82 -16.01
N MET A 104 -20.53 5.06 -15.75
CA MET A 104 -20.43 3.69 -16.26
C MET A 104 -21.59 2.81 -15.75
N ASN A 105 -21.98 2.94 -14.49
CA ASN A 105 -23.12 2.20 -13.93
C ASN A 105 -24.46 2.62 -14.57
N ILE A 106 -24.68 3.92 -14.83
CA ILE A 106 -25.90 4.44 -15.49
C ILE A 106 -26.03 3.88 -16.91
N PHE A 107 -24.94 3.89 -17.68
CA PHE A 107 -24.94 3.40 -19.06
C PHE A 107 -24.83 1.87 -19.17
N GLY A 108 -24.70 1.16 -18.04
CA GLY A 108 -24.46 -0.29 -18.04
C GLY A 108 -23.13 -0.68 -18.68
N PHE A 109 -22.15 0.23 -18.69
CA PHE A 109 -20.85 0.01 -19.31
C PHE A 109 -20.06 -1.02 -18.51
N SER A 110 -19.75 -2.14 -19.16
CA SER A 110 -18.94 -3.22 -18.62
C SER A 110 -17.96 -3.69 -19.68
N VAL A 111 -16.79 -4.18 -19.26
CA VAL A 111 -15.72 -4.60 -20.17
C VAL A 111 -15.35 -6.05 -19.89
N GLY A 112 -15.24 -6.86 -20.95
CA GLY A 112 -14.78 -8.23 -20.87
C GLY A 112 -15.69 -9.22 -21.59
N LEU A 113 -15.21 -10.45 -21.71
CA LEU A 113 -15.97 -11.54 -22.34
C LEU A 113 -17.23 -11.89 -21.53
N GLN A 114 -18.23 -12.47 -22.22
CA GLN A 114 -19.49 -12.87 -21.60
C GLN A 114 -19.24 -13.86 -20.45
N GLY A 115 -19.82 -13.59 -19.28
CA GLY A 115 -19.65 -14.41 -18.08
C GLY A 115 -18.43 -14.04 -17.23
N GLN A 116 -17.64 -13.07 -17.66
CA GLN A 116 -16.51 -12.54 -16.91
C GLN A 116 -16.39 -11.02 -16.99
N GLN A 117 -17.48 -10.29 -17.23
CA GLN A 117 -17.42 -8.83 -17.36
C GLN A 117 -16.92 -8.14 -16.07
N ALA A 118 -16.04 -7.15 -16.23
CA ALA A 118 -15.58 -6.29 -15.16
C ALA A 118 -16.64 -5.22 -14.84
N ALA A 119 -17.01 -5.12 -13.56
CA ALA A 119 -17.82 -4.02 -13.06
C ALA A 119 -17.05 -2.69 -13.15
N SER A 120 -17.78 -1.57 -13.08
CA SER A 120 -17.23 -0.22 -13.22
C SER A 120 -16.07 0.08 -12.25
N SER A 121 -16.11 -0.43 -11.02
CA SER A 121 -14.99 -0.29 -10.07
C SER A 121 -13.74 -1.09 -10.47
N ALA A 122 -13.92 -2.28 -11.04
CA ALA A 122 -12.82 -3.12 -11.53
C ALA A 122 -12.17 -2.52 -12.79
N ILE A 123 -12.95 -1.87 -13.65
CA ILE A 123 -12.43 -1.13 -14.82
C ILE A 123 -11.48 -0.01 -14.38
N ILE A 124 -11.90 0.81 -13.40
CA ILE A 124 -11.05 1.87 -12.84
C ILE A 124 -9.78 1.28 -12.20
N ASN A 125 -9.90 0.13 -11.53
CA ASN A 125 -8.75 -0.52 -10.92
C ASN A 125 -7.73 -0.98 -11.98
N LEU A 126 -8.19 -1.58 -13.09
CA LEU A 126 -7.34 -1.98 -14.21
C LEU A 126 -6.62 -0.78 -14.83
N GLU A 127 -7.36 0.30 -15.10
CA GLU A 127 -6.80 1.55 -15.63
C GLU A 127 -5.77 2.17 -14.68
N SER A 128 -6.11 2.29 -13.39
CA SER A 128 -5.22 2.85 -12.36
C SER A 128 -3.96 2.00 -12.19
N HIS A 129 -4.08 0.67 -12.26
CA HIS A 129 -2.92 -0.23 -12.21
C HIS A 129 -2.05 -0.09 -13.46
N GLY A 130 -2.64 0.05 -14.65
CA GLY A 130 -1.91 0.34 -15.89
C GLY A 130 -1.10 1.63 -15.81
N ALA A 131 -1.75 2.71 -15.35
CA ALA A 131 -1.10 4.00 -15.13
C ALA A 131 0.05 3.91 -14.12
N LEU A 132 -0.15 3.19 -13.01
CA LEU A 132 0.88 2.97 -12.00
C LEU A 132 2.14 2.30 -12.58
N ILE A 133 1.96 1.24 -13.36
CA ILE A 133 3.07 0.51 -14.00
C ILE A 133 3.78 1.39 -15.04
N ALA A 134 3.02 2.17 -15.81
CA ALA A 134 3.58 3.15 -16.75
C ALA A 134 4.48 4.18 -16.05
N LEU A 135 4.00 4.75 -14.94
CA LEU A 135 4.76 5.71 -14.13
C LEU A 135 6.04 5.08 -13.56
N SER A 136 6.00 3.81 -13.14
CA SER A 136 7.18 3.08 -12.69
C SER A 136 8.19 2.88 -13.82
N ILE A 137 7.75 2.42 -14.99
CA ILE A 137 8.61 2.23 -16.17
C ILE A 137 9.24 3.55 -16.59
N TRP A 138 8.44 4.61 -16.71
CA TRP A 138 8.92 5.95 -17.06
C TRP A 138 9.93 6.50 -16.05
N SER A 139 9.68 6.27 -14.77
CA SER A 139 10.59 6.65 -13.69
C SER A 139 11.94 5.93 -13.78
N LEU A 140 11.94 4.63 -14.08
CA LEU A 140 13.16 3.85 -14.31
C LEU A 140 13.88 4.30 -15.58
N TRP A 141 13.12 4.64 -16.63
CA TRP A 141 13.67 5.14 -17.89
C TRP A 141 14.42 6.46 -17.72
N ILE A 142 13.85 7.42 -16.98
CA ILE A 142 14.52 8.69 -16.65
C ILE A 142 15.78 8.43 -15.80
N ALA A 143 15.73 7.46 -14.89
CA ALA A 143 16.83 7.12 -14.00
C ALA A 143 17.97 6.33 -14.68
N ARG A 144 17.87 5.98 -15.98
CA ARG A 144 18.86 5.15 -16.69
C ARG A 144 20.33 5.60 -16.55
N PRO A 145 20.71 6.91 -16.55
CA PRO A 145 22.10 7.30 -16.44
C PRO A 145 22.63 6.99 -15.02
N HIS A 146 21.79 7.22 -14.01
CA HIS A 146 22.10 6.89 -12.63
C HIS A 146 22.19 5.38 -12.41
N LEU A 147 21.25 4.60 -12.98
CA LEU A 147 21.31 3.13 -12.90
C LEU A 147 22.58 2.59 -13.56
N ARG A 148 23.00 3.14 -14.72
CA ARG A 148 24.26 2.76 -15.36
C ARG A 148 25.47 3.06 -14.47
N GLU A 149 25.44 4.18 -13.74
CA GLU A 149 26.48 4.53 -12.78
C GLU A 149 26.53 3.55 -11.60
N VAL A 150 25.36 3.22 -11.03
CA VAL A 150 25.20 2.23 -9.95
C VAL A 150 25.81 0.89 -10.38
N TRP A 151 25.46 0.40 -11.57
CA TRP A 151 26.00 -0.84 -12.13
C TRP A 151 27.52 -0.76 -12.33
N ARG A 152 28.03 0.34 -12.88
CA ARG A 152 29.48 0.52 -13.07
C ARG A 152 30.23 0.49 -11.74
N ARG A 153 29.75 1.24 -10.73
CA ARG A 153 30.37 1.31 -9.40
C ARG A 153 30.26 0.00 -8.63
N ALA A 154 29.16 -0.75 -8.78
CA ALA A 154 28.98 -2.03 -8.11
C ALA A 154 30.01 -3.10 -8.51
N PHE A 155 30.53 -3.02 -9.74
CA PHE A 155 31.51 -3.98 -10.30
C PHE A 155 32.89 -3.35 -10.59
N ALA A 156 33.12 -2.10 -10.19
CA ALA A 156 34.41 -1.45 -10.34
C ALA A 156 35.48 -2.13 -9.48
N ARG A 157 36.71 -2.22 -10.03
CA ARG A 157 37.85 -2.86 -9.36
C ARG A 157 38.54 -1.93 -8.36
N ASP A 158 38.51 -0.62 -8.62
CA ASP A 158 39.02 0.41 -7.74
C ASP A 158 37.92 0.82 -6.74
N ARG A 159 38.25 0.76 -5.44
CA ARG A 159 37.29 0.74 -4.32
C ARG A 159 37.50 1.91 -3.38
N THR A 160 37.53 3.11 -3.94
CA THR A 160 37.40 4.31 -3.12
C THR A 160 35.95 4.40 -2.66
N GLU A 161 35.67 3.85 -1.48
CA GLU A 161 34.41 4.10 -0.78
C GLU A 161 34.34 5.59 -0.47
N ASP A 162 33.47 6.32 -1.17
CA ASP A 162 33.23 7.72 -0.84
C ASP A 162 32.50 7.75 0.51
N PRO A 163 32.97 8.49 1.53
CA PRO A 163 32.25 8.65 2.79
C PRO A 163 30.81 9.17 2.64
N GLN A 164 30.49 9.76 1.46
CA GLN A 164 29.16 10.23 1.08
C GLN A 164 28.28 9.17 0.39
N ASP A 165 28.80 8.00 0.01
CA ASP A 165 27.99 6.93 -0.57
C ASP A 165 26.96 6.44 0.47
N GLY A 166 25.67 6.52 0.12
CA GLY A 166 24.47 6.45 0.97
C GLY A 166 24.46 5.49 2.19
N LEU A 167 23.45 4.61 2.24
CA LEU A 167 23.26 3.67 3.36
C LEU A 167 24.11 2.41 3.21
N PHE A 168 24.33 2.00 1.96
CA PHE A 168 25.06 0.81 1.57
C PHE A 168 26.01 1.15 0.44
N SER A 169 27.08 0.37 0.30
CA SER A 169 27.86 0.37 -0.94
C SER A 169 26.97 -0.02 -2.13
N TYR A 170 27.26 0.51 -3.32
CA TYR A 170 26.53 0.17 -4.54
C TYR A 170 26.50 -1.35 -4.81
N ARG A 171 27.58 -2.07 -4.48
CA ARG A 171 27.67 -3.53 -4.63
C ARG A 171 26.69 -4.25 -3.72
N THR A 172 26.63 -3.89 -2.44
CA THR A 172 25.69 -4.51 -1.50
C THR A 172 24.25 -4.22 -1.91
N ALA A 173 23.95 -3.02 -2.38
CA ALA A 173 22.63 -2.68 -2.89
C ALA A 173 22.24 -3.54 -4.10
N VAL A 174 23.12 -3.66 -5.11
CA VAL A 174 22.85 -4.46 -6.32
C VAL A 174 22.71 -5.95 -6.00
N LEU A 175 23.63 -6.51 -5.20
CA LEU A 175 23.55 -7.92 -4.78
C LEU A 175 22.32 -8.19 -3.90
N GLY A 176 21.94 -7.24 -3.05
CA GLY A 176 20.73 -7.33 -2.23
C GLY A 176 19.46 -7.35 -3.08
N VAL A 177 19.37 -6.49 -4.11
CA VAL A 177 18.23 -6.48 -5.03
C VAL A 177 18.17 -7.77 -5.86
N ILE A 178 19.28 -8.20 -6.45
CA ILE A 178 19.32 -9.43 -7.27
C ILE A 178 19.03 -10.65 -6.40
N GLY A 179 19.70 -10.79 -5.25
CA GLY A 179 19.54 -11.91 -4.34
C GLY A 179 18.13 -11.96 -3.73
N GLY A 180 17.60 -10.81 -3.29
CA GLY A 180 16.26 -10.69 -2.74
C GLY A 180 15.18 -11.00 -3.77
N PHE A 181 15.29 -10.46 -4.99
CA PHE A 181 14.34 -10.75 -6.06
C PHE A 181 14.40 -12.22 -6.50
N THR A 182 15.59 -12.79 -6.63
CA THR A 182 15.77 -14.21 -6.98
C THR A 182 15.20 -15.12 -5.90
N TYR A 183 15.47 -14.81 -4.62
CA TYR A 183 14.90 -15.55 -3.50
C TYR A 183 13.37 -15.48 -3.49
N LEU A 184 12.80 -14.29 -3.69
CA LEU A 184 11.35 -14.08 -3.77
C LEU A 184 10.73 -14.94 -4.87
N VAL A 185 11.27 -14.88 -6.08
CA VAL A 185 10.77 -15.67 -7.23
C VAL A 185 10.93 -17.17 -6.98
N ALA A 186 12.07 -17.61 -6.45
CA ALA A 186 12.32 -19.01 -6.13
C ALA A 186 11.33 -19.53 -5.07
N TRP A 187 11.11 -18.77 -4.00
CA TRP A 187 10.17 -19.12 -2.94
C TRP A 187 8.74 -19.22 -3.48
N LEU A 188 8.30 -18.23 -4.28
CA LEU A 188 6.96 -18.26 -4.90
C LEU A 188 6.81 -19.43 -5.88
N THR A 189 7.87 -19.75 -6.64
CA THR A 189 7.87 -20.90 -7.55
C THR A 189 7.72 -22.21 -6.79
N VAL A 190 8.48 -22.40 -5.71
CA VAL A 190 8.41 -23.58 -4.83
C VAL A 190 7.08 -23.65 -4.08
N SER A 191 6.46 -22.51 -3.79
CA SER A 191 5.12 -22.45 -3.17
C SER A 191 3.98 -22.88 -4.11
N GLY A 192 4.28 -23.26 -5.35
CA GLY A 192 3.31 -23.79 -6.31
C GLY A 192 2.81 -22.78 -7.33
N GLN A 193 3.25 -21.51 -7.26
CA GLN A 193 2.81 -20.46 -8.20
C GLN A 193 3.32 -20.67 -9.63
N GLY A 194 4.39 -21.46 -9.81
CA GLY A 194 5.05 -21.64 -11.10
C GLY A 194 5.91 -20.44 -11.52
N LEU A 195 7.01 -20.72 -12.23
CA LEU A 195 8.06 -19.75 -12.50
C LEU A 195 7.56 -18.51 -13.27
N LEU A 196 6.72 -18.71 -14.29
CA LEU A 196 6.19 -17.62 -15.11
C LEU A 196 5.37 -16.64 -14.27
N PHE A 197 4.40 -17.14 -13.51
CA PHE A 197 3.52 -16.31 -12.71
C PHE A 197 4.25 -15.69 -11.50
N ALA A 198 5.19 -16.41 -10.90
CA ALA A 198 6.07 -15.88 -9.85
C ALA A 198 6.90 -14.69 -10.35
N LEU A 199 7.49 -14.79 -11.55
CA LEU A 199 8.22 -13.69 -12.18
C LEU A 199 7.31 -12.50 -12.47
N CYS A 200 6.17 -12.71 -13.14
CA CYS A 200 5.24 -11.64 -13.51
C CYS A 200 4.72 -10.88 -12.28
N THR A 201 4.18 -11.59 -11.29
CA THR A 201 3.67 -10.95 -10.06
C THR A 201 4.75 -10.25 -9.26
N SER A 202 5.94 -10.84 -9.12
CA SER A 202 7.07 -10.20 -8.42
C SER A 202 7.51 -8.92 -9.11
N MET A 203 7.52 -8.88 -10.45
CA MET A 203 7.83 -7.66 -11.21
C MET A 203 6.77 -6.58 -11.02
N LEU A 204 5.48 -6.94 -11.15
CA LEU A 204 4.36 -6.02 -10.96
C LEU A 204 4.34 -5.44 -9.55
N MET A 205 4.47 -6.31 -8.53
CA MET A 205 4.57 -5.91 -7.13
C MET A 205 5.77 -4.99 -6.89
N SER A 206 6.94 -5.32 -7.43
CA SER A 206 8.14 -4.48 -7.28
C SER A 206 7.94 -3.11 -7.94
N ALA A 207 7.33 -3.07 -9.12
CA ALA A 207 6.99 -1.83 -9.81
C ALA A 207 5.97 -0.99 -9.02
N ALA A 208 4.93 -1.62 -8.47
CA ALA A 208 3.92 -0.95 -7.66
C ALA A 208 4.54 -0.34 -6.39
N TYR A 209 5.36 -1.10 -5.67
CA TYR A 209 6.09 -0.59 -4.51
C TYR A 209 7.05 0.52 -4.86
N PHE A 210 7.75 0.42 -5.99
CA PHE A 210 8.66 1.47 -6.45
C PHE A 210 7.92 2.79 -6.72
N ALA A 211 6.79 2.77 -7.45
CA ALA A 211 5.99 3.96 -7.71
C ALA A 211 5.48 4.60 -6.41
N VAL A 212 4.92 3.79 -5.51
CA VAL A 212 4.38 4.28 -4.23
C VAL A 212 5.48 4.84 -3.33
N THR A 213 6.65 4.18 -3.27
CA THR A 213 7.81 4.66 -2.52
C THR A 213 8.33 5.98 -3.06
N LYS A 214 8.41 6.12 -4.40
CA LYS A 214 8.81 7.36 -5.05
C LYS A 214 7.80 8.49 -4.78
N PHE A 215 6.51 8.20 -4.90
CA PHE A 215 5.46 9.17 -4.62
C PHE A 215 5.49 9.61 -3.15
N LEU A 216 5.66 8.68 -2.23
CA LEU A 216 5.79 8.97 -0.80
C LEU A 216 7.03 9.84 -0.52
N ALA A 217 8.17 9.51 -1.13
CA ALA A 217 9.38 10.32 -1.00
C ALA A 217 9.19 11.77 -1.49
N ALA A 218 8.36 11.98 -2.53
CA ALA A 218 8.07 13.30 -3.08
C ALA A 218 6.98 14.07 -2.29
N SER A 219 5.94 13.38 -1.84
CA SER A 219 4.72 13.99 -1.26
C SER A 219 4.69 14.02 0.27
N GLY A 220 5.45 13.15 0.94
CA GLY A 220 5.34 12.90 2.37
C GLY A 220 4.04 12.22 2.81
N PHE A 221 3.17 11.83 1.88
CA PHE A 221 1.84 11.27 2.19
C PHE A 221 1.89 9.75 2.40
N ALA A 222 2.01 9.30 3.66
CA ALA A 222 2.22 7.90 4.00
C ALA A 222 1.02 6.96 3.76
N TYR A 223 -0.18 7.51 3.53
CA TYR A 223 -1.40 6.72 3.38
C TYR A 223 -1.74 6.42 1.91
N LEU A 224 -0.80 5.80 1.19
CA LEU A 224 -0.97 5.42 -0.22
C LEU A 224 -0.93 3.90 -0.41
N PHE A 225 -1.92 3.36 -1.12
CA PHE A 225 -2.00 1.94 -1.48
C PHE A 225 -2.00 1.79 -2.99
N PRO A 226 -1.08 1.00 -3.55
CA PRO A 226 -1.10 0.76 -4.98
C PRO A 226 -2.30 -0.13 -5.35
N PRO A 227 -3.04 0.19 -6.42
CA PRO A 227 -4.03 -0.72 -6.99
C PRO A 227 -3.36 -2.04 -7.38
N ASP A 228 -4.04 -3.17 -7.11
CA ASP A 228 -3.57 -4.54 -7.40
C ASP A 228 -2.09 -4.77 -7.02
N VAL A 229 -1.71 -4.41 -5.79
CA VAL A 229 -0.30 -4.44 -5.33
C VAL A 229 0.41 -5.78 -5.55
N GLY A 230 -0.28 -6.92 -5.45
CA GLY A 230 0.30 -8.25 -5.70
C GLY A 230 0.35 -8.64 -7.18
N GLY A 231 -0.23 -7.84 -8.08
CA GLY A 231 -0.30 -8.07 -9.52
C GLY A 231 -1.09 -9.32 -9.94
N SER A 232 -1.69 -10.04 -8.99
CA SER A 232 -2.37 -11.31 -9.26
C SER A 232 -3.67 -11.11 -10.04
N GLY A 233 -4.37 -9.98 -9.83
CA GLY A 233 -5.60 -9.65 -10.56
C GLY A 233 -5.32 -9.47 -12.05
N LEU A 234 -4.27 -8.72 -12.39
CA LEU A 234 -3.80 -8.57 -13.76
C LEU A 234 -3.34 -9.90 -14.36
N VAL A 235 -2.54 -10.70 -13.63
CA VAL A 235 -2.04 -12.00 -14.13
C VAL A 235 -3.20 -12.97 -14.42
N LYS A 236 -4.21 -13.07 -13.53
CA LYS A 236 -5.42 -13.87 -13.77
C LYS A 236 -6.20 -13.37 -14.98
N THR A 237 -6.24 -12.06 -15.21
CA THR A 237 -6.92 -11.44 -16.36
C THR A 237 -6.18 -11.69 -17.68
N ALA A 238 -4.86 -11.57 -17.67
CA ALA A 238 -4.00 -11.70 -18.85
C ALA A 238 -3.89 -13.15 -19.35
N PHE A 239 -3.73 -14.10 -18.44
CA PHE A 239 -3.51 -15.51 -18.78
C PHE A 239 -4.77 -16.37 -18.71
N GLY A 240 -5.82 -15.88 -18.05
CA GLY A 240 -7.04 -16.65 -17.77
C GLY A 240 -6.82 -17.72 -16.70
N THR A 241 -7.77 -17.86 -15.78
CA THR A 241 -7.71 -18.90 -14.74
C THR A 241 -7.87 -20.31 -15.31
N MET A 242 -8.43 -20.45 -16.52
CA MET A 242 -8.57 -21.74 -17.20
C MET A 242 -7.21 -22.40 -17.51
N ASN A 243 -6.18 -21.58 -17.75
CA ASN A 243 -4.85 -22.04 -18.15
C ASN A 243 -3.93 -22.25 -16.93
N MET A 244 -4.49 -22.14 -15.72
CA MET A 244 -3.78 -22.27 -14.46
C MET A 244 -4.19 -23.56 -13.76
N THR A 245 -3.23 -24.27 -13.18
CA THR A 245 -3.51 -25.39 -12.29
C THR A 245 -4.07 -24.87 -10.96
N ASN A 246 -4.73 -25.75 -10.19
CA ASN A 246 -5.22 -25.38 -8.85
C ASN A 246 -4.08 -24.92 -7.95
N GLU A 247 -2.93 -25.58 -8.05
CA GLU A 247 -1.72 -25.23 -7.31
C GLU A 247 -1.24 -23.80 -7.64
N GLN A 248 -1.23 -23.43 -8.92
CA GLN A 248 -0.87 -22.08 -9.35
C GLN A 248 -1.85 -21.02 -8.87
N LEU A 249 -3.15 -21.32 -8.86
CA LEU A 249 -4.19 -20.43 -8.32
C LEU A 249 -4.03 -20.24 -6.81
N ILE A 250 -3.72 -21.30 -6.06
CA ILE A 250 -3.42 -21.25 -4.63
C ILE A 250 -2.17 -20.40 -4.38
N GLY A 251 -1.10 -20.63 -5.13
CA GLY A 251 0.15 -19.86 -5.02
C GLY A 251 -0.07 -18.36 -5.32
N LEU A 252 -0.81 -18.04 -6.39
CA LEU A 252 -1.20 -16.66 -6.71
C LEU A 252 -2.03 -16.01 -5.59
N GLN A 253 -2.95 -16.75 -4.99
CA GLN A 253 -3.75 -16.23 -3.89
C GLN A 253 -2.94 -16.01 -2.62
N LEU A 254 -2.03 -16.93 -2.30
CA LEU A 254 -1.10 -16.79 -1.17
C LEU A 254 -0.24 -15.54 -1.34
N HIS A 255 0.34 -15.35 -2.53
CA HIS A 255 1.07 -14.14 -2.90
C HIS A 255 0.22 -12.90 -2.68
N ASN A 256 -1.03 -12.88 -3.15
CA ASN A 256 -1.89 -11.71 -3.08
C ASN A 256 -2.53 -11.47 -1.70
N SER A 257 -2.34 -12.39 -0.75
CA SER A 257 -2.93 -12.28 0.58
C SER A 257 -2.34 -11.08 1.35
N GLY A 258 -3.15 -10.47 2.21
CA GLY A 258 -2.69 -9.41 3.11
C GLY A 258 -1.62 -9.88 4.11
N ALA A 259 -1.44 -11.20 4.27
CA ALA A 259 -0.36 -11.76 5.07
C ALA A 259 1.00 -11.62 4.36
N PHE A 260 1.04 -11.74 3.02
CA PHE A 260 2.27 -11.67 2.25
C PHE A 260 2.58 -10.24 1.80
N VAL A 261 1.64 -9.57 1.12
CA VAL A 261 1.85 -8.20 0.62
C VAL A 261 1.69 -7.14 1.71
N GLY A 262 1.26 -7.53 2.90
CA GLY A 262 0.97 -6.62 4.00
C GLY A 262 -0.45 -6.06 3.93
N GLY A 263 -1.09 -5.96 5.09
CA GLY A 263 -2.42 -5.36 5.23
C GLY A 263 -2.42 -3.87 4.90
N GLY A 264 -3.56 -3.37 4.42
CA GLY A 264 -3.73 -2.01 3.86
C GLY A 264 -3.59 -0.83 4.81
N ARG A 265 -2.59 -0.81 5.73
CA ARG A 265 -2.21 0.33 6.57
C ARG A 265 -0.69 0.39 6.73
N LEU A 266 -0.06 1.44 6.16
CA LEU A 266 1.35 1.80 6.29
C LEU A 266 2.33 0.66 5.92
N LEU A 267 2.58 0.49 4.63
CA LEU A 267 3.48 -0.54 4.12
C LEU A 267 4.94 -0.20 4.51
N ALA A 268 5.68 -1.18 5.03
CA ALA A 268 7.05 -0.97 5.52
C ALA A 268 8.02 -0.49 4.42
N ILE A 269 7.86 -1.00 3.20
CA ILE A 269 8.74 -0.68 2.06
C ILE A 269 8.65 0.81 1.67
N PRO A 270 7.45 1.39 1.42
CA PRO A 270 7.32 2.82 1.15
C PRO A 270 7.91 3.75 2.21
N MET A 271 8.01 3.33 3.48
CA MET A 271 8.53 4.17 4.56
C MET A 271 10.07 4.30 4.57
N MET A 272 10.79 3.50 3.78
CA MET A 272 12.25 3.47 3.77
C MET A 272 12.92 4.83 3.45
N PRO A 273 12.43 5.68 2.53
CA PRO A 273 13.01 7.00 2.29
C PRO A 273 12.94 7.91 3.52
N HIS A 274 11.87 7.84 4.30
CA HIS A 274 11.74 8.61 5.55
C HIS A 274 12.71 8.11 6.61
N TYR A 275 12.91 6.80 6.70
CA TYR A 275 13.93 6.22 7.57
C TYR A 275 15.33 6.73 7.20
N VAL A 276 15.70 6.65 5.91
CA VAL A 276 17.00 7.15 5.44
C VAL A 276 17.16 8.65 5.72
N LYS A 277 16.11 9.45 5.49
CA LYS A 277 16.11 10.89 5.77
C LYS A 277 16.30 11.19 7.26
N MET A 278 15.66 10.42 8.14
CA MET A 278 15.80 10.56 9.60
C MET A 278 17.25 10.32 10.07
N MET A 279 17.97 9.44 9.37
CA MET A 279 19.32 9.04 9.75
C MET A 279 20.41 9.91 9.10
N VAL A 280 20.05 10.97 8.36
CA VAL A 280 21.01 11.93 7.82
C VAL A 280 21.72 12.64 8.98
N GLY A 281 23.06 12.60 8.98
CA GLY A 281 23.89 13.23 10.02
C GLY A 281 24.18 12.34 11.24
N VAL A 282 23.67 11.11 11.28
CA VAL A 282 24.05 10.14 12.32
C VAL A 282 25.47 9.63 12.05
N ALA A 283 26.37 9.83 13.02
CA ALA A 283 27.79 9.46 12.89
C ALA A 283 28.00 7.94 12.73
N GLU A 284 27.20 7.12 13.42
CA GLU A 284 27.34 5.65 13.39
C GLU A 284 26.45 4.99 12.32
N LYS A 285 26.85 5.13 11.05
CA LYS A 285 26.11 4.51 9.93
C LYS A 285 26.01 2.98 10.01
N LYS A 286 26.96 2.33 10.68
CA LYS A 286 27.03 0.85 10.86
C LYS A 286 25.78 0.24 11.53
N TRP A 287 25.09 0.99 12.39
CA TRP A 287 23.90 0.50 13.08
C TRP A 287 22.61 0.74 12.31
N MET A 288 22.63 1.53 11.24
CA MET A 288 21.40 1.88 10.50
C MET A 288 20.74 0.66 9.83
N PHE A 289 21.49 -0.36 9.45
CA PHE A 289 20.92 -1.57 8.87
C PHE A 289 20.47 -2.59 9.92
N PRO A 290 21.29 -2.95 10.93
CA PRO A 290 20.83 -3.82 12.01
C PRO A 290 19.61 -3.27 12.75
N SER A 291 19.51 -1.95 12.97
CA SER A 291 18.36 -1.35 13.63
C SER A 291 17.04 -1.58 12.90
N LEU A 292 17.04 -1.60 11.55
CA LEU A 292 15.85 -1.92 10.76
C LEU A 292 15.36 -3.34 11.04
N TRP A 293 16.28 -4.31 11.02
CA TRP A 293 15.95 -5.72 11.28
C TRP A 293 15.55 -5.96 12.73
N ILE A 294 16.22 -5.31 13.68
CA ILE A 294 15.85 -5.38 15.10
C ILE A 294 14.45 -4.79 15.30
N ALA A 295 14.17 -3.61 14.75
CA ALA A 295 12.86 -2.98 14.84
C ALA A 295 11.76 -3.84 14.19
N PHE A 296 12.05 -4.44 13.02
CA PHE A 296 11.13 -5.36 12.37
C PHE A 296 10.88 -6.62 13.20
N ALA A 297 11.93 -7.28 13.70
CA ALA A 297 11.81 -8.49 14.51
C ALA A 297 11.08 -8.23 15.84
N MET A 298 11.39 -7.13 16.51
CA MET A 298 10.69 -6.71 17.73
C MET A 298 9.23 -6.38 17.44
N GLY A 299 8.95 -5.65 16.36
CA GLY A 299 7.59 -5.29 15.96
C GLY A 299 6.74 -6.51 15.61
N VAL A 300 7.26 -7.42 14.78
CA VAL A 300 6.60 -8.67 14.41
C VAL A 300 6.42 -9.56 15.64
N GLY A 301 7.48 -9.75 16.44
CA GLY A 301 7.44 -10.60 17.63
C GLY A 301 6.44 -10.11 18.67
N ALA A 302 6.45 -8.81 18.99
CA ALA A 302 5.51 -8.21 19.93
C ALA A 302 4.07 -8.27 19.39
N SER A 303 3.87 -7.96 18.10
CA SER A 303 2.54 -8.01 17.47
C SER A 303 1.98 -9.44 17.45
N PHE A 304 2.82 -10.43 17.13
CA PHE A 304 2.45 -11.83 17.10
C PHE A 304 2.11 -12.35 18.50
N ALA A 305 2.96 -12.08 19.50
CA ALA A 305 2.72 -12.48 20.89
C ALA A 305 1.43 -11.86 21.44
N TYR A 306 1.19 -10.58 21.16
CA TYR A 306 -0.02 -9.88 21.57
C TYR A 306 -1.27 -10.42 20.86
N ALA A 307 -1.22 -10.61 19.53
CA ALA A 307 -2.32 -11.18 18.77
C ALA A 307 -2.66 -12.60 19.26
N LEU A 308 -1.65 -13.44 19.49
CA LEU A 308 -1.83 -14.79 20.02
C LEU A 308 -2.49 -14.76 21.40
N ASN A 309 -2.05 -13.88 22.29
CA ASN A 309 -2.67 -13.70 23.61
C ASN A 309 -4.16 -13.30 23.48
N LEU A 310 -4.48 -12.36 22.58
CA LEU A 310 -5.86 -11.98 22.31
C LEU A 310 -6.70 -13.13 21.76
N PHE A 311 -6.13 -13.98 20.89
CA PHE A 311 -6.86 -15.13 20.35
C PHE A 311 -7.20 -16.16 21.42
N TYR A 312 -6.30 -16.40 22.38
CA TYR A 312 -6.56 -17.33 23.48
C TYR A 312 -7.46 -16.76 24.57
N THR A 313 -7.44 -15.44 24.81
CA THR A 313 -8.18 -14.82 25.93
C THR A 313 -9.57 -14.33 25.53
N VAL A 314 -9.70 -13.73 24.34
CA VAL A 314 -10.94 -13.12 23.86
C VAL A 314 -11.61 -13.99 22.79
N GLY A 315 -10.85 -14.84 22.09
CA GLY A 315 -11.29 -15.54 20.90
C GLY A 315 -11.09 -14.68 19.66
N GLY A 316 -10.39 -15.20 18.64
CA GLY A 316 -10.03 -14.45 17.44
C GLY A 316 -11.21 -13.81 16.71
N ASP A 317 -12.33 -14.54 16.61
CA ASP A 317 -13.55 -14.06 15.95
C ASP A 317 -14.25 -12.94 16.74
N ASN A 318 -14.15 -12.96 18.07
CA ASN A 318 -14.77 -11.97 18.94
C ASN A 318 -14.08 -10.60 18.88
N LEU A 319 -12.86 -10.53 18.35
CA LEU A 319 -12.13 -9.26 18.20
C LEU A 319 -12.76 -8.33 17.15
N GLY A 320 -13.61 -8.85 16.25
CA GLY A 320 -14.35 -8.04 15.28
C GLY A 320 -13.45 -7.26 14.30
N THR A 321 -12.17 -7.64 14.16
CA THR A 321 -11.24 -6.94 13.27
C THR A 321 -11.37 -7.44 11.84
N TYR A 322 -11.29 -6.52 10.87
CA TYR A 322 -11.40 -6.86 9.44
C TYR A 322 -10.46 -8.00 9.06
N THR A 323 -9.20 -7.98 9.49
CA THR A 323 -8.20 -8.98 9.10
C THR A 323 -8.61 -10.40 9.52
N LEU A 324 -9.20 -10.56 10.70
CA LEU A 324 -9.54 -11.88 11.25
C LEU A 324 -10.90 -12.37 10.75
N VAL A 325 -11.87 -11.48 10.65
CA VAL A 325 -13.26 -11.86 10.33
C VAL A 325 -13.53 -11.88 8.82
N THR A 326 -13.09 -10.84 8.11
CA THR A 326 -13.52 -10.59 6.71
C THR A 326 -12.38 -10.74 5.70
N GLY A 327 -11.18 -10.30 6.03
CA GLY A 327 -10.02 -10.31 5.14
C GLY A 327 -9.63 -11.73 4.76
N ASN A 328 -9.45 -12.60 5.76
CA ASN A 328 -9.06 -13.99 5.53
C ASN A 328 -10.14 -14.80 4.81
N THR A 329 -11.41 -14.59 5.18
CA THR A 329 -12.56 -15.27 4.56
C THR A 329 -12.74 -14.83 3.11
N ASN A 330 -12.59 -13.54 2.79
CA ASN A 330 -12.61 -13.05 1.41
C ASN A 330 -11.52 -13.68 0.53
N VAL A 331 -10.31 -13.83 1.08
CA VAL A 331 -9.21 -14.50 0.37
C VAL A 331 -9.56 -15.95 0.06
N TYR A 332 -10.14 -16.68 1.03
CA TYR A 332 -10.60 -18.05 0.84
C TYR A 332 -11.74 -18.14 -0.19
N TYR A 333 -12.78 -17.32 -0.06
CA TYR A 333 -13.93 -17.36 -0.97
C TYR A 333 -13.56 -16.96 -2.40
N SER A 334 -12.66 -15.99 -2.57
CA SER A 334 -12.13 -15.64 -3.90
C SER A 334 -11.41 -16.82 -4.54
N LEU A 335 -10.59 -17.55 -3.79
CA LEU A 335 -9.91 -18.74 -4.28
C LEU A 335 -10.86 -19.89 -4.57
N TYR A 336 -11.83 -20.11 -3.68
CA TYR A 336 -12.87 -21.12 -3.85
C TYR A 336 -13.67 -20.86 -5.13
N ALA A 337 -14.04 -19.59 -5.37
CA ALA A 337 -14.72 -19.18 -6.59
C ALA A 337 -13.88 -19.43 -7.84
N ASP A 338 -12.59 -19.09 -7.82
CA ASP A 338 -11.69 -19.32 -8.97
C ASP A 338 -11.50 -20.82 -9.28
N ILE A 339 -11.42 -21.67 -8.25
CA ILE A 339 -11.21 -23.11 -8.41
C ILE A 339 -12.49 -23.81 -8.91
N ASN A 340 -13.64 -23.48 -8.31
CA ASN A 340 -14.92 -24.15 -8.53
C ASN A 340 -15.81 -23.46 -9.56
N ALA A 341 -15.34 -22.39 -10.21
CA ALA A 341 -16.08 -21.76 -11.29
C ALA A 341 -16.41 -22.79 -12.38
N ALA A 342 -17.71 -22.99 -12.64
CA ALA A 342 -18.19 -23.90 -13.67
C ALA A 342 -17.55 -23.59 -15.04
N ASN A 343 -17.26 -22.32 -15.30
CA ASN A 343 -16.46 -21.84 -16.40
C ASN A 343 -15.33 -20.97 -15.86
N ARG A 344 -14.09 -21.48 -15.86
CA ARG A 344 -12.91 -20.68 -15.53
C ARG A 344 -12.74 -19.54 -16.53
N SER A 345 -12.20 -18.42 -16.04
CA SER A 345 -11.99 -17.24 -16.85
C SER A 345 -10.99 -17.49 -17.98
N GLN A 346 -11.32 -16.96 -19.14
CA GLN A 346 -10.49 -16.94 -20.34
C GLN A 346 -9.59 -15.70 -20.33
N PRO A 347 -8.42 -15.73 -21.01
CA PRO A 347 -7.65 -14.53 -21.29
C PRO A 347 -8.54 -13.42 -21.88
N ASP A 348 -8.57 -12.25 -21.24
CA ASP A 348 -9.49 -11.18 -21.62
C ASP A 348 -8.76 -10.00 -22.26
N LEU A 349 -8.68 -10.00 -23.60
CA LEU A 349 -8.02 -8.93 -24.32
C LEU A 349 -8.70 -7.57 -24.11
N GLN A 350 -10.02 -7.52 -23.90
CA GLN A 350 -10.72 -6.25 -23.70
C GLN A 350 -10.30 -5.60 -22.38
N LYS A 351 -10.17 -6.39 -21.31
CA LYS A 351 -9.66 -5.90 -20.03
C LYS A 351 -8.18 -5.52 -20.11
N MET A 352 -7.38 -6.27 -20.87
CA MET A 352 -5.98 -5.91 -21.13
C MET A 352 -5.86 -4.59 -21.90
N LEU A 353 -6.77 -4.31 -22.83
CA LEU A 353 -6.83 -3.03 -23.53
C LEU A 353 -7.16 -1.87 -22.59
N VAL A 354 -8.03 -2.06 -21.59
CA VAL A 354 -8.27 -1.05 -20.54
C VAL A 354 -7.00 -0.80 -19.71
N TRP A 355 -6.28 -1.86 -19.35
CA TRP A 355 -5.01 -1.72 -18.64
C TRP A 355 -3.96 -0.98 -19.48
N LEU A 356 -3.84 -1.29 -20.77
CA LEU A 356 -2.97 -0.57 -21.70
C LEU A 356 -3.42 0.87 -21.95
N PHE A 357 -4.73 1.13 -21.94
CA PHE A 357 -5.29 2.48 -22.06
C PHE A 357 -4.84 3.34 -20.87
N GLY A 358 -4.98 2.85 -19.63
CA GLY A 358 -4.46 3.55 -18.45
C GLY A 358 -2.94 3.77 -18.50
N MET A 359 -2.18 2.83 -19.06
CA MET A 359 -0.75 3.03 -19.33
C MET A 359 -0.51 4.14 -20.37
N GLY A 360 -1.33 4.22 -21.42
CA GLY A 360 -1.27 5.23 -22.46
C GLY A 360 -1.59 6.64 -21.98
N GLU A 361 -2.56 6.79 -21.07
CA GLU A 361 -2.94 8.08 -20.47
C GLU A 361 -1.74 8.78 -19.82
N VAL A 362 -0.85 8.02 -19.18
CA VAL A 362 0.36 8.56 -18.53
C VAL A 362 1.35 9.15 -19.54
N PHE A 363 1.42 8.63 -20.76
CA PHE A 363 2.33 9.16 -21.79
C PHE A 363 1.74 10.33 -22.59
N MET A 364 0.43 10.56 -22.47
CA MET A 364 -0.25 11.71 -23.09
C MET A 364 -0.22 12.96 -22.21
N LEU A 365 0.01 12.80 -20.91
CA LEU A 365 0.21 13.86 -19.92
C LEU A 365 1.70 14.21 -19.82
#